data_AF-A0A833D3P0-F1
#
_entry.id   AF-A0A833D3P0-F1
#
_cell.length_a   1.000
_cell.length_b   1.000
_cell.length_c   1.000
_cell.angle_alpha   90.00
_cell.angle_beta   90.00
_cell.angle_gamma   90.00
#
_symmetry.space_group_name_H-M   'P 1'
#
loop_
_entity.id
_entity.type
_entity.pdbx_description
1 polymer ?
#
loop_
_entity_poly.entity_id
_entity_poly.type
_entity_poly.pdbx_seq_one_letter_code
_entity_poly.pdbx_strand_id
1 'polypeptide(L)'
;MHLRLLKILLQILILWTQTISLTLAANREVNSIILPTPPGSYSLGVKSIEFQDIQRTMLRDSKAKRWVGTLLYPSKPHRGLYPYQPFTLHNGEIQNIRVLAHSKPNAIPLKGRYPLILFMPGRGADRDRYTILGEGLASSGAIILALD
;
A
#
# COMPACT_ATOMS: atom_id res chain seq x y z
N MET A 1 49.12 30.39 30.62
CA MET A 1 47.65 30.31 30.82
C MET A 1 46.87 30.02 29.53
N HIS A 2 47.32 30.50 28.36
CA HIS A 2 46.63 30.31 27.06
C HIS A 2 46.44 28.86 26.58
N LEU A 3 47.40 27.95 26.84
CA LEU A 3 47.34 26.59 26.28
C LEU A 3 46.26 25.69 26.92
N ARG A 4 45.87 25.96 28.18
CA ARG A 4 44.82 25.20 28.88
C ARG A 4 43.42 25.55 28.37
N LEU A 5 43.18 26.82 28.07
CA LEU A 5 41.93 27.31 27.50
C LEU A 5 41.66 26.73 26.10
N LEU A 6 42.70 26.63 25.26
CA LEU A 6 42.57 26.07 23.92
C LEU A 6 42.17 24.58 23.93
N LYS A 7 42.70 23.78 24.86
CA LYS A 7 42.34 22.36 25.01
C LYS A 7 40.89 22.16 25.46
N ILE A 8 40.42 23.00 26.38
CA ILE A 8 39.03 22.95 26.87
C ILE A 8 38.06 23.30 25.73
N LEU A 9 38.35 24.34 24.95
CA LEU A 9 37.53 24.72 23.80
C LEU A 9 37.47 23.62 22.73
N LEU A 10 38.59 22.94 22.47
CA LEU A 10 38.63 21.83 21.51
C LEU A 10 37.81 20.62 22.00
N GLN A 11 37.90 20.27 23.29
CA GLN A 11 37.11 19.18 23.87
C GLN A 11 35.61 19.48 23.86
N ILE A 12 35.23 20.72 24.15
CA ILE A 12 33.84 21.18 24.03
C ILE A 12 33.42 21.03 22.56
N LEU A 13 34.18 21.55 21.60
CA LEU A 13 33.84 21.43 20.18
C LEU A 13 33.65 19.97 19.73
N ILE A 14 34.54 19.06 20.16
CA ILE A 14 34.45 17.62 19.85
C ILE A 14 33.21 16.98 20.50
N LEU A 15 32.89 17.35 21.75
CA LEU A 15 31.69 16.88 22.42
C LEU A 15 30.44 17.38 21.69
N TRP A 16 30.40 18.64 21.27
CA TRP A 16 29.28 19.21 20.50
C TRP A 16 29.10 18.53 19.15
N THR A 17 30.17 18.22 18.42
CA THR A 17 30.05 17.52 17.13
C THR A 17 29.54 16.09 17.31
N GLN A 18 29.95 15.39 18.37
CA GLN A 18 29.46 14.04 18.67
C GLN A 18 27.96 14.01 19.03
N THR A 19 27.47 15.00 19.80
CA THR A 19 26.03 15.09 20.13
C THR A 19 25.17 15.38 18.90
N ILE A 20 25.67 16.18 17.96
CA ILE A 20 24.98 16.48 16.70
C ILE A 20 24.86 15.22 15.83
N SER A 21 25.93 14.42 15.71
CA SER A 21 25.90 13.18 14.93
C SER A 21 24.97 12.11 15.51
N LEU A 22 24.86 12.00 16.85
CA LEU A 22 23.91 11.08 17.49
C LEU A 22 22.45 11.50 17.25
N THR A 23 22.16 12.80 17.26
CA THR A 23 20.81 13.32 17.01
C THR A 23 20.36 13.11 15.56
N LEU A 24 21.26 13.26 14.58
CA LEU A 24 20.94 12.98 13.17
C LEU A 24 20.72 11.49 12.86
N ALA A 25 21.42 10.59 13.55
CA ALA A 25 21.23 9.14 13.36
C ALA A 25 19.90 8.63 13.94
N ALA A 26 19.33 9.32 14.93
CA ALA A 26 18.05 8.97 15.55
C ALA A 26 16.84 9.40 14.71
N ASN A 27 16.98 10.40 13.83
CA ASN A 27 15.95 10.87 12.89
C ASN A 27 15.98 10.10 11.57
N ARG A 28 16.07 8.76 11.63
CA ARG A 28 15.76 7.93 10.47
C ARG A 28 14.24 7.95 10.31
N GLU A 29 13.71 8.95 9.62
CA GLU A 29 12.29 9.02 9.25
C GLU A 29 11.88 7.66 8.67
N VAL A 30 10.88 7.03 9.28
CA VAL A 30 10.28 5.80 8.75
C VAL A 30 9.46 6.21 7.53
N ASN A 31 10.16 6.35 6.40
CA ASN A 31 9.60 6.83 5.13
C ASN A 31 8.74 5.78 4.41
N SER A 32 8.47 4.64 5.06
CA SER A 32 7.57 3.64 4.51
C SER A 32 6.94 2.74 5.57
N ILE A 33 5.69 2.37 5.34
CA ILE A 33 4.95 1.35 6.08
C ILE A 33 4.73 0.16 5.15
N ILE A 34 4.90 -1.05 5.66
CA ILE A 34 4.61 -2.29 4.92
C ILE A 34 3.36 -2.92 5.54
N LEU A 35 2.39 -3.28 4.71
CA LEU A 35 1.19 -3.99 5.17
C LEU A 35 1.57 -5.38 5.71
N PRO A 36 0.78 -5.94 6.65
CA PRO A 36 1.02 -7.27 7.19
C PRO A 36 1.15 -8.32 6.08
N THR A 37 2.03 -9.30 6.29
CA THR A 37 2.22 -10.40 5.33
C THR A 37 0.94 -11.24 5.25
N PRO A 38 0.39 -11.49 4.05
CA PRO A 38 -0.78 -12.34 3.89
C PRO A 38 -0.46 -13.78 4.35
N PRO A 39 -1.41 -14.47 5.03
CA PRO A 39 -1.14 -15.77 5.64
C PRO A 39 -1.10 -16.93 4.63
N GLY A 40 -1.62 -16.75 3.41
CA GLY A 40 -1.73 -17.82 2.43
C GLY A 40 -0.53 -17.96 1.49
N SER A 41 -0.51 -19.03 0.68
CA SER A 41 0.63 -19.42 -0.15
C SER A 41 0.66 -18.80 -1.54
N TYR A 42 -0.44 -18.19 -2.01
CA TYR A 42 -0.50 -17.64 -3.36
C TYR A 42 0.14 -16.25 -3.43
N SER A 43 1.03 -16.04 -4.41
CA SER A 43 1.43 -14.68 -4.80
C SER A 43 0.25 -13.93 -5.39
N LEU A 44 0.15 -12.63 -5.13
CA LEU A 44 -1.05 -11.85 -5.42
C LEU A 44 -0.90 -10.89 -6.58
N GLY A 45 -1.92 -10.83 -7.44
CA GLY A 45 -2.09 -9.77 -8.42
C GLY A 45 -3.20 -8.81 -7.97
N VAL A 46 -3.09 -7.56 -8.40
CA VAL A 46 -4.14 -6.56 -8.27
C VAL A 46 -4.42 -5.89 -9.60
N LYS A 47 -5.70 -5.58 -9.88
CA LYS A 47 -6.12 -4.90 -11.10
C LYS A 47 -7.34 -4.00 -10.83
N SER A 48 -7.36 -2.81 -11.41
CA SER A 48 -8.58 -2.00 -11.48
C SER A 48 -9.44 -2.44 -12.67
N ILE A 49 -10.73 -2.59 -12.44
CA ILE A 49 -11.72 -2.90 -13.47
C ILE A 49 -12.81 -1.83 -13.48
N GLU A 50 -13.32 -1.56 -14.66
CA GLU A 50 -14.43 -0.63 -14.87
C GLU A 50 -15.43 -1.29 -15.81
N PHE A 51 -16.71 -1.20 -15.46
CA PHE A 51 -17.79 -1.71 -16.30
C PHE A 51 -19.01 -0.79 -16.23
N GLN A 52 -19.80 -0.84 -17.30
CA GLN A 52 -21.02 -0.07 -17.42
C GLN A 52 -22.22 -1.02 -17.48
N ASP A 53 -23.22 -0.71 -16.68
CA ASP A 53 -24.51 -1.35 -16.71
C ASP A 53 -25.48 -0.46 -17.48
N ILE A 54 -25.76 -0.87 -18.72
CA ILE A 54 -26.61 -0.14 -19.66
C ILE A 54 -28.10 -0.24 -19.33
N GLN A 55 -28.50 -1.12 -18.41
CA GLN A 55 -29.91 -1.32 -18.03
C GLN A 55 -30.33 -0.39 -16.89
N ARG A 56 -29.37 0.22 -16.19
CA ARG A 56 -29.61 1.12 -15.06
C ARG A 56 -28.97 2.48 -15.30
N THR A 57 -29.57 3.51 -14.73
CA THR A 57 -29.01 4.85 -14.71
C THR A 57 -28.34 5.16 -13.37
N MET A 58 -27.47 6.15 -13.36
CA MET A 58 -26.92 6.70 -12.12
C MET A 58 -28.03 7.39 -11.32
N LEU A 59 -27.92 7.39 -9.98
CA LEU A 59 -28.95 7.94 -9.07
C LEU A 59 -29.29 9.42 -9.33
N ARG A 60 -28.43 10.16 -10.05
CA ARG A 60 -28.57 11.61 -10.33
C ARG A 60 -28.11 12.00 -11.74
N ASP A 61 -28.00 11.03 -12.65
CA ASP A 61 -27.56 11.26 -14.03
C ASP A 61 -28.27 10.25 -14.94
N SER A 62 -28.67 10.67 -16.15
CA SER A 62 -29.30 9.82 -17.15
C SER A 62 -28.32 8.86 -17.84
N LYS A 63 -27.01 9.00 -17.57
CA LYS A 63 -25.98 8.06 -18.03
C LYS A 63 -26.14 6.66 -17.45
N ALA A 64 -25.66 5.69 -18.21
CA ALA A 64 -25.54 4.30 -17.78
C ALA A 64 -24.78 4.19 -16.45
N LYS A 65 -25.22 3.29 -15.59
CA LYS A 65 -24.64 3.07 -14.26
C LYS A 65 -23.20 2.56 -14.43
N ARG A 66 -22.25 3.34 -13.94
CA ARG A 66 -20.82 3.01 -13.95
C ARG A 66 -20.42 2.33 -12.66
N TRP A 67 -19.61 1.29 -12.76
CA TRP A 67 -19.02 0.57 -11.64
C TRP A 67 -17.51 0.57 -11.81
N VAL A 68 -16.81 0.86 -10.72
CA VAL A 68 -15.36 0.74 -10.64
C VAL A 68 -15.06 -0.25 -9.53
N GLY A 69 -14.13 -1.16 -9.80
CA GLY A 69 -13.76 -2.19 -8.85
C GLY A 69 -12.27 -2.47 -8.82
N THR A 70 -11.82 -3.04 -7.72
CA THR A 70 -10.48 -3.56 -7.54
C THR A 70 -10.55 -5.07 -7.41
N LEU A 71 -9.83 -5.76 -8.29
CA LEU A 71 -9.70 -7.21 -8.31
C LEU A 71 -8.39 -7.61 -7.64
N LEU A 72 -8.45 -8.43 -6.58
CA LEU A 72 -7.30 -9.15 -6.02
C LEU A 72 -7.42 -10.63 -6.37
N TYR A 73 -6.34 -11.25 -6.82
CA TYR A 73 -6.37 -12.61 -7.36
C TYR A 73 -5.05 -13.36 -7.20
N PRO A 74 -5.08 -14.71 -7.13
CA PRO A 74 -3.88 -15.54 -7.25
C PRO A 74 -3.17 -15.30 -8.58
N SER A 75 -1.85 -15.11 -8.51
CA SER A 75 -1.00 -14.79 -9.66
C SER A 75 0.16 -15.77 -9.76
N LYS A 76 0.85 -15.75 -10.91
CA LYS A 76 2.13 -16.45 -11.04
C LYS A 76 3.12 -15.93 -9.97
N PRO A 77 3.98 -16.80 -9.41
CA PRO A 77 4.92 -16.40 -8.38
C PRO A 77 5.73 -15.16 -8.74
N HIS A 78 5.81 -14.23 -7.80
CA HIS A 78 6.64 -13.04 -7.90
C HIS A 78 7.17 -12.67 -6.51
N ARG A 79 8.15 -11.77 -6.48
CA ARG A 79 8.79 -11.30 -5.25
C ARG A 79 8.80 -9.78 -5.25
N GLY A 80 8.65 -9.21 -4.06
CA GLY A 80 8.75 -7.77 -3.85
C GLY A 80 7.51 -7.21 -3.16
N LEU A 81 7.60 -5.93 -2.86
CA LEU A 81 6.53 -5.13 -2.30
C LEU A 81 6.12 -4.08 -3.34
N TYR A 82 4.84 -3.75 -3.36
CA TYR A 82 4.24 -2.89 -4.39
C TYR A 82 3.49 -1.74 -3.74
N PRO A 83 3.21 -0.64 -4.48
CA PRO A 83 2.43 0.44 -3.92
C PRO A 83 1.04 0.00 -3.44
N TYR A 84 0.64 0.44 -2.25
CA TYR A 84 -0.72 0.29 -1.75
C TYR A 84 -1.70 1.11 -2.62
N GLN A 85 -2.81 0.53 -3.05
CA GLN A 85 -3.79 1.18 -3.96
C GLN A 85 -3.15 1.72 -5.26
N PRO A 86 -2.51 0.86 -6.08
CA PRO A 86 -1.67 1.29 -7.20
C PRO A 86 -2.42 1.93 -8.39
N PHE A 87 -3.75 1.96 -8.33
CA PHE A 87 -4.62 2.52 -9.38
C PHE A 87 -5.42 3.74 -8.89
N THR A 88 -5.00 4.34 -7.78
CA THR A 88 -5.54 5.60 -7.28
C THR A 88 -4.54 6.73 -7.51
N LEU A 89 -4.97 7.97 -7.26
CA LEU A 89 -4.08 9.13 -7.30
C LEU A 89 -2.97 9.06 -6.26
N HIS A 90 -3.18 8.31 -5.17
CA HIS A 90 -2.21 8.16 -4.09
C HIS A 90 -1.08 7.20 -4.44
N ASN A 91 -1.37 6.10 -5.16
CA ASN A 91 -0.38 5.11 -5.60
C ASN A 91 0.66 4.76 -4.52
N GLY A 92 0.17 4.40 -3.34
CA GLY A 92 0.97 4.03 -2.18
C GLY A 92 1.37 5.17 -1.27
N GLU A 93 1.02 6.43 -1.56
CA GLU A 93 1.41 7.57 -0.73
C GLU A 93 0.24 8.08 0.12
N ILE A 94 0.36 7.91 1.44
CA ILE A 94 -0.63 8.37 2.42
C ILE A 94 0.05 9.35 3.38
N GLN A 95 -0.34 10.62 3.36
CA GLN A 95 0.23 11.66 4.23
C GLN A 95 1.77 11.71 4.17
N ASN A 96 2.34 11.66 2.95
CA ASN A 96 3.79 11.62 2.68
C ASN A 96 4.50 10.35 3.18
N ILE A 97 3.75 9.32 3.61
CA ILE A 97 4.30 8.02 4.01
C ILE A 97 4.04 7.03 2.87
N ARG A 98 5.09 6.32 2.45
CA ARG A 98 4.98 5.27 1.44
C ARG A 98 4.45 3.97 2.04
N VAL A 99 3.22 3.63 1.74
CA VAL A 99 2.59 2.37 2.11
C VAL A 99 2.81 1.32 1.01
N LEU A 100 3.33 0.16 1.41
CA LEU A 100 3.68 -0.95 0.54
C LEU A 100 2.82 -2.18 0.86
N ALA A 101 2.32 -2.84 -0.17
CA ALA A 101 1.48 -4.03 -0.14
C ALA A 101 2.16 -5.23 -0.82
N HIS A 102 1.52 -6.40 -0.81
CA HIS A 102 2.07 -7.65 -1.35
C HIS A 102 1.53 -8.01 -2.74
N SER A 103 0.47 -7.32 -3.17
CA SER A 103 -0.18 -7.53 -4.47
C SER A 103 0.46 -6.74 -5.60
N LYS A 104 0.91 -7.46 -6.63
CA LYS A 104 1.57 -6.88 -7.79
C LYS A 104 0.55 -6.30 -8.78
N PRO A 105 0.67 -5.01 -9.16
CA PRO A 105 -0.21 -4.42 -10.18
C PRO A 105 -0.09 -5.16 -11.50
N ASN A 106 -1.23 -5.53 -12.09
CA ASN A 106 -1.32 -6.20 -13.38
C ASN A 106 -0.47 -7.49 -13.48
N ALA A 107 -0.31 -8.23 -12.38
CA ALA A 107 0.36 -9.52 -12.40
C ALA A 107 -0.35 -10.51 -13.32
N ILE A 108 0.39 -11.47 -13.88
CA ILE A 108 -0.20 -12.52 -14.70
C ILE A 108 -1.05 -13.43 -13.79
N PRO A 109 -2.38 -13.56 -14.01
CA PRO A 109 -3.23 -14.40 -13.19
C PRO A 109 -2.80 -15.87 -13.26
N LEU A 110 -2.91 -16.58 -12.14
CA LEU A 110 -2.72 -18.03 -12.11
C LEU A 110 -3.97 -18.70 -12.70
N LYS A 111 -3.81 -19.60 -13.67
CA LYS A 111 -4.93 -20.34 -14.24
C LYS A 111 -5.55 -21.26 -13.18
N GLY A 112 -6.87 -21.35 -13.13
CA GLY A 112 -7.57 -22.20 -12.17
C GLY A 112 -9.02 -21.77 -11.96
N ARG A 113 -9.70 -22.46 -11.05
CA ARG A 113 -11.02 -22.07 -10.53
C ARG A 113 -10.83 -21.63 -9.08
N TYR A 114 -11.34 -20.45 -8.75
CA TYR A 114 -11.23 -19.86 -7.44
C TYR A 114 -12.60 -19.32 -7.03
N PRO A 115 -13.00 -19.39 -5.75
CA PRO A 115 -14.20 -18.73 -5.27
C PRO A 115 -14.09 -17.22 -5.50
N LEU A 116 -15.17 -16.62 -6.00
CA LEU A 116 -15.28 -15.17 -6.15
C LEU A 116 -16.01 -14.60 -4.93
N ILE A 117 -15.37 -13.66 -4.25
CA ILE A 117 -15.96 -12.89 -3.16
C ILE A 117 -16.21 -11.49 -3.67
N LEU A 118 -17.49 -11.11 -3.71
CA LEU A 118 -17.90 -9.74 -3.97
C LEU A 118 -17.88 -8.96 -2.66
N PHE A 119 -17.12 -7.87 -2.62
CA PHE A 119 -16.98 -7.04 -1.43
C PHE A 119 -17.48 -5.62 -1.71
N MET A 120 -18.30 -5.10 -0.79
CA MET A 120 -18.76 -3.71 -0.83
C MET A 120 -18.27 -3.00 0.43
N PRO A 121 -17.55 -1.87 0.30
CA PRO A 121 -17.09 -1.10 1.43
C PRO A 121 -18.27 -0.47 2.17
N GLY A 122 -18.06 -0.20 3.46
CA GLY A 122 -18.99 0.62 4.24
C GLY A 122 -19.12 2.04 3.68
N ARG A 123 -20.22 2.72 4.00
CA ARG A 123 -20.52 4.08 3.53
C ARG A 123 -19.33 5.03 3.78
N GLY A 124 -18.85 5.69 2.73
CA GLY A 124 -17.77 6.68 2.79
C GLY A 124 -16.35 6.10 2.82
N ALA A 125 -16.21 4.78 2.72
CA ALA A 125 -14.93 4.12 2.51
C ALA A 125 -14.76 3.76 1.03
N ASP A 126 -13.52 3.81 0.56
CA ASP A 126 -13.14 3.44 -0.80
C ASP A 126 -12.84 1.93 -0.88
N ARG A 127 -13.12 1.31 -2.03
CA ARG A 127 -12.83 -0.11 -2.33
C ARG A 127 -11.43 -0.57 -1.95
N ASP A 128 -10.44 0.32 -2.03
CA ASP A 128 -9.03 0.01 -1.77
C ASP A 128 -8.64 0.11 -0.28
N ARG A 129 -9.52 0.56 0.62
CA ARG A 129 -9.21 0.64 2.07
C ARG A 129 -9.13 -0.71 2.77
N TYR A 130 -9.57 -1.78 2.11
CA TYR A 130 -9.65 -3.13 2.66
C TYR A 130 -8.57 -4.06 2.10
N THR A 131 -7.43 -3.53 1.62
CA THR A 131 -6.35 -4.32 1.03
C THR A 131 -5.82 -5.40 1.96
N ILE A 132 -5.67 -5.16 3.27
CA ILE A 132 -5.18 -6.19 4.21
C ILE A 132 -6.11 -7.40 4.22
N LEU A 133 -7.44 -7.17 4.31
CA LEU A 133 -8.43 -8.23 4.26
C LEU A 133 -8.43 -8.93 2.90
N GLY A 134 -8.41 -8.15 1.82
CA GLY A 134 -8.42 -8.66 0.45
C GLY A 134 -7.19 -9.51 0.12
N GLU A 135 -5.99 -9.07 0.51
CA GLU A 135 -4.76 -9.85 0.35
C GLU A 135 -4.79 -11.10 1.24
N GLY A 136 -5.31 -10.99 2.47
CA GLY A 136 -5.50 -12.14 3.35
C GLY A 136 -6.33 -13.26 2.72
N LEU A 137 -7.50 -12.92 2.19
CA LEU A 137 -8.40 -13.88 1.55
C LEU A 137 -7.86 -14.36 0.19
N ALA A 138 -7.32 -13.46 -0.63
CA ALA A 138 -6.80 -13.82 -1.95
C ALA A 138 -5.57 -14.74 -1.84
N SER A 139 -4.73 -14.54 -0.81
CA SER A 139 -3.55 -15.39 -0.59
C SER A 139 -3.92 -16.82 -0.23
N SER A 140 -5.15 -17.03 0.25
CA SER A 140 -5.74 -18.33 0.55
C SER A 140 -6.46 -18.97 -0.65
N GLY A 141 -6.44 -18.32 -1.82
CA GLY A 141 -6.99 -18.86 -3.06
C GLY A 141 -8.38 -18.33 -3.45
N ALA A 142 -8.82 -17.19 -2.92
CA ALA A 142 -10.02 -16.51 -3.40
C ALA A 142 -9.70 -15.43 -4.45
N ILE A 143 -10.65 -15.11 -5.31
CA ILE A 143 -10.66 -13.86 -6.07
C ILE A 143 -11.56 -12.89 -5.34
N ILE A 144 -11.06 -11.68 -5.06
CA ILE A 144 -11.84 -10.62 -4.41
C ILE A 144 -12.14 -9.56 -5.44
N LEU A 145 -13.42 -9.20 -5.60
CA LEU A 145 -13.85 -8.03 -6.35
C LEU A 145 -14.46 -7.03 -5.37
N ALA A 146 -13.70 -5.98 -5.03
CA ALA A 146 -14.18 -4.85 -4.25
C ALA A 146 -14.79 -3.80 -5.18
N LEU A 147 -16.03 -3.37 -4.95
CA LEU A 147 -16.75 -2.39 -5.78
C LEU A 147 -16.99 -1.07 -5.04
N ASP A 148 -17.03 0.03 -5.79
CA ASP A 148 -17.58 1.33 -5.35
C ASP A 148 -18.98 1.60 -5.93
#